data_AF-A0A968NL69-F1
#
_entry.id   AF-A0A968NL69-F1
#
_cell.length_a   1.000
_cell.length_b   1.000
_cell.length_c   1.000
_cell.angle_alpha   90.00
_cell.angle_beta   90.00
_cell.angle_gamma   90.00
#
_symmetry.space_group_name_H-M   'P 1'
#
loop_
_entity.id
_entity.type
_entity.pdbx_description
1 polymer ?
#
loop_
_entity_poly.entity_id
_entity_poly.type
_entity_poly.pdbx_seq_one_letter_code
_entity_poly.pdbx_strand_id
1 'polypeptide(L)'
;MKIKAYGAQNKGLEAVELALDVLQSLGVEFPRNPTQEDVQLAMAEVSSSLGERKIEELIELPEMTDAQILGVMIILSSAVTFVYLFNPQLFPLVTLKQIDLSIKYGNTHLSSYAYAMYSVMLCGLQEDIESGFQFSQLALNLLEKQNDKKKQSKNTSSN
;
A
#
# COMPACT_ATOMS: atom_id res chain seq x y z
N MET A 1 4.48 1.59 33.37
CA MET A 1 4.30 1.19 31.95
C MET A 1 3.29 2.05 31.17
N LYS A 2 2.23 2.62 31.78
CA LYS A 2 1.23 3.45 31.06
C LYS A 2 1.81 4.71 30.39
N ILE A 3 2.67 5.49 31.06
CA ILE A 3 3.22 6.76 30.52
C ILE A 3 4.04 6.55 29.23
N LYS A 4 4.85 5.49 29.15
CA LYS A 4 5.63 5.18 27.92
C LYS A 4 4.71 4.79 26.76
N ALA A 5 3.61 4.08 27.03
CA ALA A 5 2.62 3.73 26.02
C ALA A 5 1.88 4.97 25.50
N TYR A 6 1.49 5.91 26.39
CA TYR A 6 0.93 7.20 25.97
C TYR A 6 1.90 8.00 25.11
N GLY A 7 3.18 8.06 25.47
CA GLY A 7 4.20 8.74 24.66
C GLY A 7 4.43 8.08 23.28
N ALA A 8 4.34 6.75 23.19
CA ALA A 8 4.44 6.04 21.93
C ALA A 8 3.19 6.24 21.05
N GLN A 9 2.00 6.24 21.66
CA GLN A 9 0.73 6.50 20.96
C GLN A 9 0.67 7.91 20.39
N ASN A 10 1.10 8.91 21.18
CA ASN A 10 1.18 10.29 20.73
C ASN A 10 2.07 10.39 19.48
N LYS A 11 3.29 9.84 19.55
CA LYS A 11 4.24 9.82 18.41
C LYS A 11 3.72 9.08 17.19
N GLY A 12 2.91 8.05 17.41
CA GLY A 12 2.25 7.31 16.34
C GLY A 12 1.24 8.16 15.58
N LEU A 13 0.37 8.87 16.30
CA LEU A 13 -0.59 9.81 15.70
C LEU A 13 0.12 10.96 14.97
N GLU A 14 1.17 11.51 15.56
CA GLU A 14 1.95 12.59 14.96
C GLU A 14 2.67 12.15 13.68
N ALA A 15 3.11 10.90 13.62
CA ALA A 15 3.64 10.31 12.40
C ALA A 15 2.56 10.15 11.31
N VAL A 16 1.31 9.81 11.69
CA VAL A 16 0.18 9.76 10.76
C VAL A 16 -0.10 11.15 10.19
N GLU A 17 -0.28 12.16 11.05
CA GLU A 17 -0.57 13.53 10.60
C GLU A 17 0.53 14.08 9.68
N LEU A 18 1.80 13.90 10.05
CA LEU A 18 2.92 14.31 9.20
C LEU A 18 2.89 13.63 7.83
N ALA A 19 2.57 12.34 7.77
CA ALA A 19 2.47 11.63 6.50
C ALA A 19 1.33 12.20 5.63
N LEU A 20 0.18 12.51 6.23
CA LEU A 20 -0.96 13.12 5.52
C LEU A 20 -0.63 14.52 4.98
N ASP A 21 0.04 15.36 5.77
CA ASP A 21 0.47 16.69 5.33
C ASP A 21 1.44 16.60 4.13
N VAL A 22 2.41 15.67 4.19
CA VAL A 22 3.33 15.42 3.09
C VAL A 22 2.58 14.91 1.86
N LEU A 23 1.65 13.96 2.01
CA LEU A 23 0.84 13.45 0.91
C LEU A 23 0.01 14.55 0.27
N GLN A 24 -0.60 15.44 1.07
CA GLN A 24 -1.34 16.59 0.56
C GLN A 24 -0.44 17.52 -0.27
N SER A 25 0.78 17.80 0.20
CA SER A 25 1.75 18.60 -0.56
C SER A 25 2.17 17.97 -1.91
N LEU A 26 2.01 16.65 -2.03
CA LEU A 26 2.25 15.88 -3.26
C LEU A 26 0.98 15.70 -4.11
N GLY A 27 -0.15 16.32 -3.72
CA GLY A 27 -1.42 16.26 -4.44
C GLY A 27 -2.28 15.04 -4.11
N VAL A 28 -1.99 14.32 -3.03
CA VAL A 28 -2.79 13.18 -2.56
C VAL A 28 -3.45 13.53 -1.24
N GLU A 29 -4.77 13.71 -1.27
CA GLU A 29 -5.55 14.07 -0.10
C GLU A 29 -6.31 12.88 0.46
N PHE A 30 -6.43 12.83 1.79
CA PHE A 30 -7.25 11.88 2.51
C PHE A 30 -8.27 12.62 3.38
N PRO A 31 -9.51 12.09 3.51
CA PRO A 31 -10.47 12.66 4.44
C PRO A 31 -9.97 12.51 5.87
N ARG A 32 -10.02 13.59 6.66
CA ARG A 32 -9.63 13.56 8.08
C ARG A 32 -10.47 12.60 8.92
N ASN A 33 -11.74 12.43 8.55
CA ASN A 33 -12.67 11.48 9.16
C ASN A 33 -13.23 10.58 8.06
N PRO A 34 -12.54 9.47 7.72
CA PRO A 34 -12.99 8.54 6.69
C PRO A 34 -14.38 8.00 7.00
N THR A 35 -15.25 8.02 6.00
CA THR A 35 -16.56 7.38 6.04
C THR A 35 -16.52 6.04 5.32
N GLN A 36 -17.55 5.21 5.51
CA GLN A 36 -17.69 4.00 4.72
C GLN A 36 -17.86 4.30 3.23
N GLU A 37 -18.50 5.42 2.88
CA GLU A 37 -18.66 5.84 1.49
C GLU A 37 -17.30 6.13 0.83
N ASP A 38 -16.40 6.82 1.52
CA ASP A 38 -15.04 7.06 1.02
C ASP A 38 -14.31 5.75 0.70
N VAL A 39 -14.47 4.73 1.56
CA VAL A 39 -13.87 3.41 1.35
C VAL A 39 -14.49 2.71 0.14
N GLN A 40 -15.82 2.74 0.00
CA GLN A 40 -16.50 2.14 -1.15
C GLN A 40 -16.11 2.81 -2.47
N LEU A 41 -15.97 4.14 -2.49
CA LEU A 41 -15.48 4.87 -3.66
C LEU A 41 -14.05 4.48 -4.03
N ALA A 42 -13.16 4.38 -3.03
CA ALA A 42 -11.78 3.95 -3.27
C ALA A 42 -11.70 2.47 -3.72
N MET A 43 -12.56 1.59 -3.22
CA MET A 43 -12.68 0.20 -3.69
C MET A 43 -13.17 0.14 -5.13
N ALA A 44 -14.16 0.96 -5.48
CA ALA A 44 -14.65 1.08 -6.86
C ALA A 44 -13.57 1.62 -7.80
N GLU A 45 -12.74 2.57 -7.34
CA GLU A 45 -11.59 3.07 -8.10
C GLU A 45 -10.57 1.94 -8.35
N VAL A 46 -10.20 1.17 -7.32
CA VAL A 46 -9.30 0.01 -7.47
C VAL A 46 -9.89 -1.04 -8.41
N SER A 47 -11.19 -1.35 -8.30
CA SER A 47 -11.87 -2.30 -9.19
C SER A 47 -11.88 -1.81 -10.63
N SER A 48 -12.18 -0.53 -10.86
CA SER A 48 -12.13 0.08 -12.19
C SER A 48 -10.71 0.10 -12.76
N SER A 49 -9.71 0.37 -11.92
CA SER A 49 -8.31 0.32 -12.29
C SER A 49 -7.88 -1.10 -12.64
N LEU A 50 -8.34 -2.11 -11.90
CA LEU A 50 -8.06 -3.51 -12.21
C LEU A 50 -8.64 -3.90 -13.57
N GLY A 51 -9.89 -3.50 -13.83
CA GLY A 51 -10.62 -3.81 -15.06
C GLY A 51 -10.87 -5.31 -15.18
N GLU A 52 -10.65 -5.86 -16.38
CA GLU A 52 -10.82 -7.30 -16.65
C GLU A 52 -9.58 -8.14 -16.31
N ARG A 53 -8.50 -7.51 -15.82
CA ARG A 53 -7.27 -8.23 -15.47
C ARG A 53 -7.50 -9.14 -14.29
N LYS A 54 -6.86 -10.31 -14.34
CA LYS A 54 -6.76 -11.18 -13.17
C LYS A 54 -5.75 -10.61 -12.19
N ILE A 55 -5.98 -10.84 -10.89
CA ILE A 55 -5.07 -10.38 -9.82
C ILE A 55 -3.64 -10.91 -10.05
N GLU A 56 -3.50 -12.17 -10.48
CA GLU A 56 -2.18 -12.77 -10.78
C GLU A 56 -1.41 -12.05 -11.90
N GLU A 57 -2.09 -11.40 -12.85
CA GLU A 57 -1.46 -10.68 -13.97
C GLU A 57 -0.78 -9.39 -13.51
N LEU A 58 -1.12 -8.88 -12.32
CA LEU A 58 -0.51 -7.68 -11.77
C LEU A 58 1.00 -7.83 -11.55
N ILE A 59 1.53 -9.06 -11.45
CA ILE A 59 2.97 -9.32 -11.34
C ILE A 59 3.76 -8.90 -12.59
N GLU A 60 3.09 -8.79 -13.74
CA GLU A 60 3.68 -8.42 -15.03
C GLU A 60 3.55 -6.94 -15.35
N LEU A 61 2.97 -6.14 -14.45
CA LEU A 61 2.97 -4.69 -14.61
C LEU A 61 4.42 -4.14 -14.70
N PRO A 62 4.63 -3.09 -15.51
CA PRO A 62 5.95 -2.47 -15.65
C PRO A 62 6.45 -1.91 -14.31
N GLU A 63 7.74 -1.58 -14.25
CA GLU A 63 8.27 -0.88 -13.08
C GLU A 63 7.76 0.56 -13.03
N MET A 64 7.36 1.00 -11.83
CA MET A 64 6.96 2.37 -11.57
C MET A 64 8.18 3.29 -11.69
N THR A 65 8.15 4.23 -12.62
CA THR A 65 9.28 5.11 -12.96
C THR A 65 9.03 6.60 -12.68
N ASP A 66 7.77 6.99 -12.49
CA ASP A 66 7.44 8.38 -12.15
C ASP A 66 7.94 8.73 -10.75
N ALA A 67 8.82 9.73 -10.66
CA ALA A 67 9.46 10.12 -9.40
C ALA A 67 8.49 10.69 -8.36
N GLN A 68 7.43 11.40 -8.80
CA GLN A 68 6.43 11.94 -7.89
C GLN A 68 5.57 10.80 -7.31
N ILE A 69 5.12 9.88 -8.16
CA ILE A 69 4.32 8.73 -7.73
C ILE A 69 5.14 7.79 -6.83
N LEU A 70 6.43 7.58 -7.14
CA LEU A 70 7.34 6.85 -6.26
C LEU A 70 7.46 7.52 -4.89
N GLY A 71 7.57 8.85 -4.84
CA GLY A 71 7.57 9.61 -3.59
C GLY A 71 6.30 9.37 -2.77
N VAL A 72 5.13 9.46 -3.41
CA VAL A 72 3.84 9.15 -2.77
C VAL A 72 3.81 7.72 -2.23
N MET A 73 4.23 6.73 -3.03
CA MET A 73 4.23 5.32 -2.64
C MET A 73 5.13 5.07 -1.42
N ILE A 74 6.30 5.71 -1.34
CA ILE A 74 7.20 5.64 -0.18
C ILE A 74 6.52 6.15 1.08
N ILE A 75 5.87 7.31 1.01
CA ILE A 75 5.19 7.90 2.16
C ILE A 75 4.02 7.03 2.60
N LEU A 76 3.17 6.56 1.67
CA LEU A 76 2.06 5.65 1.98
C LEU A 76 2.56 4.35 2.65
N SER A 77 3.59 3.72 2.10
CA SER A 77 4.18 2.50 2.69
C SER A 77 4.77 2.74 4.08
N SER A 78 5.36 3.91 4.33
CA SER A 78 5.86 4.27 5.66
C SER A 78 4.71 4.51 6.66
N ALA A 79 3.58 5.05 6.18
CA ALA A 79 2.42 5.40 7.00
C ALA A 79 1.52 4.19 7.32
N VAL A 80 1.46 3.17 6.44
CA VAL A 80 0.44 2.10 6.52
C VAL A 80 0.42 1.36 7.87
N THR A 81 1.58 1.11 8.47
CA THR A 81 1.68 0.49 9.80
C THR A 81 1.18 1.42 10.91
N PHE A 82 1.48 2.72 10.81
CA PHE A 82 1.03 3.71 11.79
C PHE A 82 -0.48 3.94 11.70
N VAL A 83 -1.05 4.06 10.50
CA VAL A 83 -2.51 4.16 10.36
C VAL A 83 -3.19 2.90 10.87
N TYR A 84 -2.66 1.70 10.60
CA TYR A 84 -3.22 0.45 11.13
C TYR A 84 -3.28 0.44 12.67
N LEU A 85 -2.23 0.95 13.34
CA LEU A 85 -2.13 0.92 14.80
C LEU A 85 -2.82 2.10 15.51
N PHE A 86 -2.78 3.30 14.92
CA PHE A 86 -3.13 4.55 15.60
C PHE A 86 -4.33 5.27 14.98
N ASN A 87 -4.64 5.03 13.70
CA ASN A 87 -5.83 5.57 13.05
C ASN A 87 -6.44 4.55 12.06
N PRO A 88 -7.03 3.45 12.57
CA PRO A 88 -7.45 2.31 11.75
C PRO A 88 -8.56 2.66 10.74
N GLN A 89 -9.25 3.79 10.89
CA GLN A 89 -10.24 4.26 9.92
C GLN A 89 -9.59 4.73 8.61
N LEU A 90 -8.34 5.23 8.65
CA LEU A 90 -7.58 5.62 7.46
C LEU A 90 -6.91 4.45 6.75
N PHE A 91 -6.70 3.34 7.44
CA PHE A 91 -5.98 2.18 6.91
C PHE A 91 -6.54 1.67 5.57
N PRO A 92 -7.87 1.52 5.37
CA PRO A 92 -8.43 1.13 4.09
C PRO A 92 -8.06 2.08 2.95
N LEU A 93 -8.20 3.39 3.16
CA LEU A 93 -7.96 4.39 2.12
C LEU A 93 -6.48 4.44 1.72
N VAL A 94 -5.57 4.42 2.70
CA VAL A 94 -4.13 4.41 2.44
C VAL A 94 -3.74 3.17 1.65
N THR A 95 -4.25 2.00 2.05
CA THR A 95 -3.98 0.72 1.38
C THR A 95 -4.52 0.73 -0.05
N LEU A 96 -5.80 1.08 -0.24
CA LEU A 96 -6.43 1.15 -1.57
C LEU A 96 -5.69 2.12 -2.50
N LYS A 97 -5.19 3.25 -1.99
CA LYS A 97 -4.39 4.17 -2.79
C LYS A 97 -3.08 3.57 -3.27
N GLN A 98 -2.38 2.78 -2.45
CA GLN A 98 -1.17 2.07 -2.89
C GLN A 98 -1.46 1.04 -3.99
N ILE A 99 -2.61 0.37 -3.91
CA ILE A 99 -3.05 -0.61 -4.91
C ILE A 99 -3.39 0.10 -6.22
N ASP A 100 -4.18 1.16 -6.17
CA ASP A 100 -4.54 1.96 -7.33
C ASP A 100 -3.30 2.51 -8.05
N LEU A 101 -2.35 3.08 -7.30
CA LEU A 101 -1.09 3.56 -7.87
C LEU A 101 -0.26 2.44 -8.51
N SER A 102 -0.19 1.27 -7.86
CA SER A 102 0.54 0.13 -8.42
C SER A 102 -0.09 -0.36 -9.73
N ILE A 103 -1.43 -0.39 -9.81
CA ILE A 103 -2.14 -0.82 -11.02
C ILE A 103 -1.99 0.21 -12.15
N LYS A 104 -2.10 1.51 -11.85
CA LYS A 104 -2.05 2.59 -12.85
C LYS A 104 -0.63 2.89 -13.35
N TYR A 105 0.35 2.89 -12.46
CA TYR A 105 1.71 3.37 -12.75
C TYR A 105 2.77 2.27 -12.74
N GLY A 106 2.39 1.02 -12.46
CA GLY A 106 3.29 -0.11 -12.40
C GLY A 106 3.74 -0.46 -10.99
N ASN A 107 4.48 -1.55 -10.86
CA ASN A 107 4.96 -2.06 -9.58
C ASN A 107 6.26 -1.39 -9.14
N THR A 108 6.44 -1.26 -7.83
CA THR A 108 7.72 -0.95 -7.19
C THR A 108 8.08 -2.03 -6.18
N HIS A 109 9.29 -1.97 -5.61
CA HIS A 109 9.73 -2.83 -4.52
C HIS A 109 8.81 -2.78 -3.28
N LEU A 110 7.98 -1.73 -3.16
CA LEU A 110 6.97 -1.57 -2.12
C LEU A 110 5.61 -2.20 -2.46
N SER A 111 5.34 -2.53 -3.73
CA SER A 111 4.03 -3.06 -4.16
C SER A 111 3.76 -4.46 -3.58
N SER A 112 4.80 -5.29 -3.38
CA SER A 112 4.64 -6.58 -2.71
C SER A 112 4.10 -6.42 -1.28
N TYR A 113 4.61 -5.44 -0.54
CA TYR A 113 4.10 -5.10 0.78
C TYR A 113 2.68 -4.52 0.72
N ALA A 114 2.37 -3.64 -0.24
CA ALA A 114 1.03 -3.11 -0.42
C ALA A 114 0.00 -4.22 -0.70
N TYR A 115 0.32 -5.18 -1.58
CA TYR A 115 -0.54 -6.33 -1.86
C TYR A 115 -0.78 -7.20 -0.63
N ALA A 116 0.23 -7.37 0.23
CA ALA A 116 0.07 -8.08 1.50
C ALA A 116 -0.82 -7.32 2.51
N MET A 117 -0.72 -5.99 2.59
CA MET A 117 -1.62 -5.21 3.44
C MET A 117 -3.06 -5.23 2.91
N TYR A 118 -3.22 -5.24 1.57
CA TYR A 118 -4.53 -5.33 0.95
C TYR A 118 -5.19 -6.69 1.14
N SER A 119 -4.43 -7.79 1.14
CA SER A 119 -4.99 -9.11 1.47
C SER A 119 -5.52 -9.16 2.91
N VAL A 120 -4.80 -8.57 3.87
CA VAL A 120 -5.26 -8.44 5.27
C VAL A 120 -6.55 -7.63 5.35
N MET A 121 -6.63 -6.51 4.61
CA MET A 121 -7.84 -5.70 4.53
C MET A 121 -9.02 -6.48 3.96
N LEU A 122 -8.83 -7.18 2.84
CA LEU A 122 -9.90 -7.95 2.18
C LEU A 122 -10.43 -9.04 3.09
N CYS A 123 -9.55 -9.84 3.70
CA CYS A 123 -9.95 -10.90 4.60
C CYS A 123 -10.59 -10.39 5.90
N GLY A 124 -10.03 -9.32 6.49
CA GLY A 124 -10.40 -8.88 7.83
C GLY A 124 -11.55 -7.86 7.88
N LEU A 125 -11.72 -7.06 6.83
CA LEU A 125 -12.72 -5.98 6.81
C LEU A 125 -13.82 -6.20 5.77
N GLN A 126 -13.50 -6.83 4.64
CA GLN A 126 -14.46 -7.08 3.56
C GLN A 126 -14.99 -8.52 3.54
N GLU A 127 -14.43 -9.39 4.37
CA GLU A 127 -14.73 -10.84 4.40
C GLU A 127 -14.54 -11.53 3.03
N ASP A 128 -13.78 -10.92 2.12
CA ASP A 128 -13.44 -11.46 0.80
C ASP A 128 -12.16 -12.29 0.91
N ILE A 129 -12.34 -13.52 1.38
CA ILE A 129 -11.25 -14.47 1.61
C ILE A 129 -10.58 -14.91 0.30
N GLU A 130 -11.35 -15.00 -0.80
CA GLU A 130 -10.83 -15.46 -2.09
C GLU A 130 -9.88 -14.44 -2.69
N SER A 131 -10.33 -13.19 -2.85
CA SER A 131 -9.47 -12.11 -3.36
C SER A 131 -8.30 -11.87 -2.40
N GLY A 132 -8.54 -11.95 -1.09
CA GLY A 132 -7.49 -11.84 -0.08
C GLY A 132 -6.39 -12.89 -0.28
N PHE A 133 -6.74 -14.16 -0.51
CA PHE A 133 -5.77 -15.21 -0.81
C PHE A 133 -5.00 -14.92 -2.11
N GLN A 134 -5.68 -14.49 -3.17
CA GLN A 134 -5.03 -14.17 -4.45
C GLN A 134 -4.02 -13.02 -4.32
N PHE A 135 -4.38 -11.93 -3.61
CA PHE A 135 -3.45 -10.83 -3.34
C PHE A 135 -2.29 -11.24 -2.44
N SER A 136 -2.51 -12.16 -1.49
CA SER A 136 -1.43 -12.72 -0.67
C SER A 136 -0.42 -13.50 -1.53
N GLN A 137 -0.89 -14.30 -2.49
CA GLN A 137 0.00 -15.03 -3.40
C GLN A 137 0.73 -14.09 -4.36
N LEU A 138 0.04 -13.08 -4.88
CA LEU A 138 0.66 -12.04 -5.69
C LEU A 138 1.80 -11.32 -4.93
N ALA A 139 1.57 -10.97 -3.66
CA ALA A 139 2.57 -10.33 -2.81
C ALA A 139 3.84 -11.17 -2.67
N LEU A 140 3.70 -12.47 -2.38
CA LEU A 140 4.82 -13.40 -2.24
C LEU A 140 5.58 -13.58 -3.55
N ASN A 141 4.86 -13.85 -4.65
CA ASN A 141 5.48 -14.07 -5.95
C ASN A 141 6.24 -12.81 -6.44
N LEU A 142 5.67 -11.62 -6.21
CA LEU A 142 6.33 -10.36 -6.56
C LEU A 142 7.58 -10.12 -5.71
N LEU A 143 7.54 -10.43 -4.41
CA LEU A 143 8.71 -10.32 -3.53
C LEU A 143 9.84 -11.26 -3.97
N GLU A 144 9.52 -12.49 -4.38
CA GLU A 144 10.49 -13.44 -4.92
C GLU A 144 11.12 -12.91 -6.23
N LYS A 145 10.30 -12.46 -7.19
CA LYS A 145 10.75 -11.84 -8.45
C LYS A 145 11.70 -10.67 -8.21
N GLN A 146 11.41 -9.82 -7.22
CA GLN A 146 12.23 -8.68 -6.84
C GLN A 146 13.57 -9.10 -6.21
N ASN A 147 13.54 -10.11 -5.34
CA ASN A 147 14.76 -10.64 -4.71
C ASN A 147 15.71 -11.26 -5.72
N ASP A 148 15.18 -11.97 -6.72
CA ASP A 148 16.01 -12.59 -7.75
C ASP A 148 16.64 -11.57 -8.69
N LYS A 149 15.91 -10.51 -9.08
CA LYS A 149 16.49 -9.36 -9.79
C LYS A 149 17.65 -8.73 -8.99
N LYS A 150 17.47 -8.54 -7.68
CA LYS A 150 18.50 -7.96 -6.80
C LYS A 150 19.76 -8.84 -6.71
N LYS A 151 19.61 -10.17 -6.68
CA LYS A 151 20.75 -11.10 -6.72
C LYS A 151 21.52 -11.02 -8.04
N GLN A 152 20.82 -10.97 -9.17
CA GLN A 152 21.43 -10.86 -10.49
C GLN A 152 22.21 -9.55 -10.69
N SER A 153 21.67 -8.42 -10.22
CA SER A 153 22.35 -7.11 -10.26
C SER A 153 23.66 -7.10 -9.44
N LYS A 154 23.69 -7.79 -8.29
CA LYS A 154 24.91 -7.91 -7.47
C LYS A 154 25.99 -8.78 -8.15
N ASN A 155 25.58 -9.86 -8.82
CA ASN A 155 26.51 -10.75 -9.52
C ASN A 155 27.12 -10.11 -10.77
N THR A 156 26.40 -9.21 -11.44
CA THR A 156 26.89 -8.47 -12.61
C THR A 156 27.79 -7.28 -12.25
N SER A 157 27.70 -6.76 -11.03
CA SER A 157 28.58 -5.69 -10.52
C SER A 157 29.90 -6.22 -9.92
N SER A 158 30.11 -7.54 -9.93
CA SER A 158 31.26 -8.24 -9.32
C SER A 158 32.16 -8.93 -10.36
N ASN A 159 31.93 -8.70 -11.65
CA ASN A 159 32.77 -9.15 -12.79
C ASN A 159 33.26 -7.94 -13.57
#